data_AF-A0A803TLT8-F1
#
_entry.id   AF-A0A803TLT8-F1
#
_cell.length_a   1.000
_cell.length_b   1.000
_cell.length_c   1.000
_cell.angle_alpha   90.00
_cell.angle_beta   90.00
_cell.angle_gamma   90.00
#
_symmetry.space_group_name_H-M   'P 1'
#
loop_
_entity.id
_entity.type
_entity.pdbx_description
1 polymer ?
#
loop_
_entity_poly.entity_id
_entity_poly.type
_entity_poly.pdbx_seq_one_letter_code
_entity_poly.pdbx_strand_id
1 'polypeptide(L)'
;MYKYQNKYSFAFYKTFFLHPKGSSLKELSAVKDFEVVYPQKLHALHKRDVGGIQNSHKKTSVSLQDHCYYGGQIPNDTDSAASISACSGLRGYFKSRGKRYIIEPLKASEPDAHAVFRYESLEKEDETSKVCGVTNTTWQSDDEPMKKTSRMSTSAEVSFNLPRDRGENLVFVFFRNMTGVKTRVFEIVNYINLVYKAINIHVALIGLEIWSDGDKIAVDSSAGVTLDRFSAWRQEILLKRKHNDNAQLLTDIDFTGPTVGLAYVGTMCTPKHSLGVVQDHNTSPIAIGATMAHEMGHNFGMNHDTSFCKCSSESCIMAGQLSYKTPRDFSSCSLQDFQKYMMDRSPDCVINMPSPKEIIATPVCGNNFVEEGEECDCGSPKVSFHSCSCSKNPARWWKS
;
A
#
# COMPACT_ATOMS: atom_id res chain seq x y z
N MET A 1 -0.07 6.79 42.35
CA MET A 1 -0.05 7.49 41.04
C MET A 1 0.97 6.80 40.15
N TYR A 2 0.55 5.89 39.28
CA TYR A 2 1.47 5.32 38.27
C TYR A 2 1.52 6.31 37.09
N LYS A 3 2.68 6.96 36.89
CA LYS A 3 2.96 7.71 35.66
C LYS A 3 3.15 6.70 34.54
N TYR A 4 2.13 6.51 33.70
CA TYR A 4 2.29 5.78 32.44
C TYR A 4 3.17 6.62 31.52
N GLN A 5 4.34 6.09 31.12
CA GLN A 5 5.16 6.70 30.08
C GLN A 5 4.70 6.19 28.72
N ASN A 6 4.26 7.10 27.85
CA ASN A 6 3.90 6.80 26.47
C ASN A 6 5.13 6.35 25.70
N LYS A 7 5.10 5.13 25.16
CA LYS A 7 6.26 4.55 24.45
C LYS A 7 6.21 4.83 22.95
N TYR A 8 5.02 4.83 22.37
CA TYR A 8 4.78 5.16 20.96
C TYR A 8 3.60 6.13 20.85
N SER A 9 3.70 7.07 19.91
CA SER A 9 2.65 8.02 19.59
C SER A 9 2.50 8.08 18.07
N PHE A 10 1.27 8.06 17.57
CA PHE A 10 1.01 8.27 16.15
C PHE A 10 0.24 9.59 16.01
N ALA A 11 0.73 10.51 15.19
CA ALA A 11 0.00 11.72 14.87
C ALA A 11 -0.72 11.52 13.53
N PHE A 12 -1.99 11.17 13.61
CA PHE A 12 -2.96 11.34 12.54
C PHE A 12 -3.90 12.49 12.92
N TYR A 13 -4.99 12.68 12.16
CA TYR A 13 -6.16 13.42 12.64
C TYR A 13 -6.65 13.02 14.04
N LYS A 14 -6.35 11.77 14.43
CA LYS A 14 -6.52 11.22 15.76
C LYS A 14 -5.15 10.83 16.29
N THR A 15 -4.84 11.24 17.52
CA THR A 15 -3.59 10.84 18.18
C THR A 15 -3.83 9.57 18.97
N PHE A 16 -3.03 8.53 18.70
CA PHE A 16 -3.05 7.30 19.49
C PHE A 16 -1.79 7.22 20.34
N PHE A 17 -1.94 6.90 21.61
CA PHE A 17 -0.83 6.57 22.51
C PHE A 17 -0.87 5.09 22.88
N LEU A 18 0.27 4.42 22.72
CA LEU A 18 0.44 3.03 23.14
C LEU A 18 1.04 3.00 24.54
N HIS A 19 0.27 2.47 25.50
CA HIS A 19 0.68 2.30 26.88
C HIS A 19 1.12 0.84 27.11
N PRO A 20 2.40 0.58 27.45
CA PRO A 20 2.86 -0.75 27.83
C PRO A 20 2.21 -1.24 29.13
N LYS A 21 1.87 -2.53 29.21
CA LYS A 21 1.71 -3.24 30.50
C LYS A 21 2.58 -4.50 30.51
N GLY A 22 3.11 -4.83 31.69
CA GLY A 22 3.91 -6.05 31.89
C GLY A 22 3.14 -7.31 31.50
N SER A 23 3.84 -8.25 30.87
CA SER A 23 3.27 -9.43 30.22
C SER A 23 2.80 -10.51 31.19
N SER A 24 1.55 -10.94 31.07
CA SER A 24 1.21 -12.36 31.16
C SER A 24 -0.05 -12.60 30.34
N LEU A 25 0.09 -13.11 29.10
CA LEU A 25 -0.92 -13.89 28.39
C LEU A 25 -0.28 -14.41 27.09
N LYS A 26 -0.16 -15.74 26.98
CA LYS A 26 0.32 -16.47 25.81
C LYS A 26 -0.84 -16.69 24.84
N GLU A 27 -0.66 -16.25 23.59
CA GLU A 27 -0.84 -17.02 22.33
C GLU A 27 -1.10 -16.08 21.16
N LEU A 28 -0.02 -15.80 20.42
CA LEU A 28 -0.01 -15.53 18.98
C LEU A 28 0.81 -16.68 18.40
N SER A 29 0.23 -17.49 17.51
CA SER A 29 0.82 -18.77 17.08
C SER A 29 2.13 -18.64 16.29
N ALA A 30 2.57 -17.42 15.96
CA ALA A 30 3.74 -17.16 15.11
C ALA A 30 4.75 -16.13 15.68
N VAL A 31 4.55 -15.62 16.91
CA VAL A 31 5.44 -14.61 17.52
C VAL A 31 5.71 -14.93 18.99
N LYS A 32 6.97 -15.24 19.32
CA LYS A 32 7.40 -15.55 20.70
C LYS A 32 7.58 -14.32 21.59
N ASP A 33 7.91 -13.16 21.00
CA ASP A 33 8.20 -11.91 21.73
C ASP A 33 7.32 -10.75 21.22
N PHE A 34 6.29 -10.38 21.98
CA PHE A 34 5.44 -9.23 21.71
C PHE A 34 5.15 -8.41 22.99
N GLU A 35 4.95 -7.11 22.81
CA GLU A 35 4.54 -6.18 23.87
C GLU A 35 3.02 -5.98 23.80
N VAL A 36 2.33 -6.23 24.90
CA VAL A 36 0.90 -5.92 25.00
C VAL A 36 0.72 -4.42 25.26
N VAL A 37 0.00 -3.76 24.36
CA VAL A 37 -0.33 -2.34 24.45
C VAL A 37 -1.83 -2.13 24.44
N TYR A 38 -2.27 -1.05 25.09
CA TYR A 38 -3.66 -0.59 25.08
C TYR A 38 -3.71 0.77 24.38
N PRO A 39 -4.15 0.84 23.12
CA PRO A 39 -4.22 2.08 22.38
C PRO A 39 -5.28 3.01 22.95
N GLN A 40 -4.89 4.23 23.30
CA GLN A 40 -5.84 5.26 23.73
C GLN A 40 -6.06 6.26 22.60
N LYS A 41 -7.30 6.36 22.08
CA LYS A 41 -7.73 7.37 21.11
C LYS A 41 -7.92 8.71 21.83
N LEU A 42 -7.08 9.70 21.55
CA LEU A 42 -7.35 11.08 21.96
C LEU A 42 -8.18 11.77 20.87
N HIS A 43 -9.33 12.33 21.27
CA HIS A 43 -10.05 13.25 20.41
C HIS A 43 -9.23 14.53 20.23
N ALA A 44 -9.23 15.09 19.01
CA ALA A 44 -8.68 16.41 18.78
C ALA A 44 -9.40 17.39 19.72
N LEU A 45 -8.64 18.12 20.54
CA LEU A 45 -9.14 19.25 21.31
C LEU A 45 -9.69 20.28 20.32
N HIS A 46 -11.01 20.34 20.16
CA HIS A 46 -11.63 21.55 19.64
C HIS A 46 -11.27 22.67 20.62
N LYS A 47 -10.41 23.58 20.18
CA LYS A 47 -10.13 24.82 20.90
C LYS A 47 -11.49 25.52 21.03
N ARG A 48 -12.01 25.66 22.25
CA ARG A 48 -13.19 26.51 22.50
C ARG A 48 -12.76 27.93 22.14
N ASP A 49 -13.34 28.46 21.07
CA ASP A 49 -13.35 29.90 20.88
C ASP A 49 -14.16 30.50 22.03
N VAL A 50 -13.48 31.31 22.84
CA VAL A 50 -14.12 32.08 23.91
C VAL A 50 -14.66 33.36 23.28
N GLY A 51 -15.99 33.50 23.26
CA GLY A 51 -16.66 34.80 23.16
C GLY A 51 -17.92 34.82 22.29
N GLY A 52 -19.10 34.94 22.91
CA GLY A 52 -20.34 35.40 22.26
C GLY A 52 -21.59 34.59 22.62
N ILE A 53 -22.61 35.25 23.17
CA ILE A 53 -23.78 34.69 23.86
C ILE A 53 -24.93 34.28 22.89
N GLN A 54 -25.54 33.12 23.20
CA GLN A 54 -26.89 32.57 22.90
C GLN A 54 -27.52 32.71 21.50
N ASN A 55 -27.79 31.58 20.83
CA ASN A 55 -29.18 31.08 20.70
C ASN A 55 -29.30 29.65 20.10
N SER A 56 -30.32 28.95 20.63
CA SER A 56 -31.08 27.78 20.16
C SER A 56 -30.39 26.50 19.64
N HIS A 57 -30.80 25.41 20.29
CA HIS A 57 -30.52 24.02 19.94
C HIS A 57 -30.82 23.67 18.49
N LYS A 58 -29.78 23.32 17.73
CA LYS A 58 -29.86 22.33 16.66
C LYS A 58 -28.71 21.34 16.86
N LYS A 59 -29.00 20.20 17.50
CA LYS A 59 -28.12 19.03 17.43
C LYS A 59 -28.20 18.50 16.00
N THR A 60 -27.44 19.10 15.08
CA THR A 60 -27.04 18.41 13.86
C THR A 60 -26.03 17.36 14.28
N SER A 61 -26.50 16.13 14.47
CA SER A 61 -25.62 14.96 14.49
C SER A 61 -24.99 14.85 13.11
N VAL A 62 -23.86 15.54 12.92
CA VAL A 62 -22.99 15.32 11.77
C VAL A 62 -22.53 13.86 11.90
N SER A 63 -23.06 13.01 11.04
CA SER A 63 -22.52 11.69 10.78
C SER A 63 -21.11 11.86 10.21
N LEU A 64 -20.12 12.07 11.08
CA LEU A 64 -18.73 11.84 10.73
C LEU A 64 -18.63 10.36 10.36
N GLN A 65 -18.56 10.05 9.06
CA GLN A 65 -18.07 8.75 8.62
C GLN A 65 -16.66 8.63 9.21
N ASP A 66 -16.52 7.76 10.22
CA ASP A 66 -15.28 7.58 10.94
C ASP A 66 -14.33 6.76 10.02
N HIS A 67 -13.63 7.44 9.11
CA HIS A 67 -12.55 6.86 8.32
C HIS A 67 -11.60 6.12 9.27
N CYS A 68 -11.28 4.88 8.96
CA CYS A 68 -10.61 3.99 9.90
C CYS A 68 -9.25 3.48 9.40
N TYR A 69 -8.78 3.88 8.23
CA TYR A 69 -7.41 3.64 7.79
C TYR A 69 -6.64 4.95 7.82
N TYR A 70 -5.37 4.90 8.24
CA TYR A 70 -4.56 6.08 8.48
C TYR A 70 -3.12 5.87 8.01
N GLY A 71 -2.61 6.83 7.23
CA GLY A 71 -1.19 6.95 6.89
C GLY A 71 -0.55 8.12 7.63
N GLY A 72 0.72 7.99 8.03
CA GLY A 72 1.37 9.10 8.73
C GLY A 72 2.78 8.83 9.24
N GLN A 73 3.20 9.64 10.21
CA GLN A 73 4.51 9.59 10.86
C GLN A 73 4.35 9.64 12.39
N ILE A 74 5.36 9.15 13.08
CA ILE A 74 5.47 9.21 14.54
C ILE A 74 6.01 10.60 14.93
N PRO A 75 5.38 11.30 15.90
CA PRO A 75 5.90 12.58 16.38
C PRO A 75 7.35 12.48 16.85
N ASN A 76 8.15 13.45 16.43
CA ASN A 76 9.57 13.62 16.79
C ASN A 76 10.48 12.49 16.28
N ASP A 77 10.07 11.82 15.21
CA ASP A 77 10.86 10.81 14.50
C ASP A 77 10.75 11.06 12.99
N THR A 78 11.72 11.78 12.42
CA THR A 78 11.68 12.25 11.02
C THR A 78 11.77 11.13 10.00
N ASP A 79 12.36 10.00 10.37
CA ASP A 79 12.53 8.83 9.51
C ASP A 79 11.45 7.78 9.74
N SER A 80 10.39 8.13 10.47
CA SER A 80 9.27 7.24 10.79
C SER A 80 8.24 7.18 9.66
N ALA A 81 7.49 6.10 9.67
CA ALA A 81 6.32 5.92 8.81
C ALA A 81 5.33 5.02 9.53
N ALA A 82 4.04 5.27 9.35
CA ALA A 82 2.96 4.48 9.90
C ALA A 82 1.85 4.29 8.87
N SER A 83 1.29 3.09 8.84
CA SER A 83 0.18 2.68 7.99
C SER A 83 -0.70 1.77 8.85
N ILE A 84 -1.79 2.32 9.37
CA ILE A 84 -2.58 1.73 10.46
C ILE A 84 -4.07 1.70 10.09
N SER A 85 -4.68 0.51 10.16
CA SER A 85 -6.13 0.32 10.23
C SER A 85 -6.59 0.38 11.69
N ALA A 86 -7.70 1.03 11.96
CA ALA A 86 -8.41 1.12 13.23
C ALA A 86 -9.85 0.62 13.12
N CYS A 87 -10.20 -0.05 12.02
CA CYS A 87 -11.58 -0.43 11.71
C CYS A 87 -12.15 -1.50 12.64
N SER A 88 -11.29 -2.33 13.23
CA SER A 88 -11.66 -3.40 14.17
C SER A 88 -10.49 -3.67 15.12
N GLY A 89 -10.12 -2.64 15.88
CA GLY A 89 -8.84 -2.57 16.59
C GLY A 89 -7.72 -2.04 15.69
N LEU A 90 -6.58 -1.68 16.29
CA LEU A 90 -5.39 -1.24 15.56
C LEU A 90 -4.67 -2.40 14.90
N ARG A 91 -4.57 -2.37 13.58
CA ARG A 91 -3.77 -3.28 12.76
C ARG A 91 -2.84 -2.50 11.87
N GLY A 92 -1.65 -3.01 11.62
CA GLY A 92 -0.79 -2.51 10.55
C GLY A 92 0.65 -2.28 10.96
N TYR A 93 1.31 -1.43 10.20
CA TYR A 93 2.76 -1.26 10.17
C TYR A 93 3.19 0.08 10.74
N PHE A 94 4.31 0.10 11.47
CA PHE A 94 5.03 1.35 11.71
C PHE A 94 6.54 1.16 11.89
N LYS A 95 7.29 2.21 11.55
CA LYS A 95 8.74 2.32 11.79
C LYS A 95 8.96 3.42 12.82
N SER A 96 9.71 3.10 13.87
CA SER A 96 10.19 4.09 14.85
C SER A 96 11.65 3.84 15.20
N ARG A 97 12.46 4.90 15.20
CA ARG A 97 13.88 4.90 15.58
C ARG A 97 14.66 3.79 14.85
N GLY A 98 14.44 3.69 13.54
CA GLY A 98 15.07 2.69 12.67
C GLY A 98 14.51 1.26 12.79
N LYS A 99 13.65 0.97 13.77
CA LYS A 99 13.07 -0.37 13.99
C LYS A 99 11.67 -0.46 13.42
N ARG A 100 11.28 -1.67 13.00
CA ARG A 100 10.04 -1.96 12.29
C ARG A 100 9.12 -2.78 13.18
N TYR A 101 7.85 -2.40 13.23
CA TYR A 101 6.88 -2.99 14.13
C TYR A 101 5.59 -3.29 13.38
N ILE A 102 4.93 -4.36 13.82
CA ILE A 102 3.54 -4.67 13.49
C ILE A 102 2.73 -4.49 14.76
N ILE A 103 1.53 -3.95 14.61
CA ILE A 103 0.49 -3.96 15.64
C ILE A 103 -0.70 -4.78 15.16
N GLU A 104 -1.25 -5.61 16.04
CA GLU A 104 -2.51 -6.33 15.78
C GLU A 104 -3.30 -6.59 17.07
N PRO A 105 -4.64 -6.76 17.01
CA PRO A 105 -5.47 -7.14 18.15
C PRO A 105 -5.13 -8.56 18.63
N LEU A 106 -5.05 -8.76 19.96
CA LEU A 106 -4.66 -10.04 20.56
C LEU A 106 -5.74 -11.11 20.47
N LYS A 107 -6.98 -10.84 20.91
CA LYS A 107 -8.16 -11.73 20.81
C LYS A 107 -9.46 -10.92 20.92
N ALA A 108 -10.58 -11.46 20.45
CA ALA A 108 -11.91 -10.85 20.60
C ALA A 108 -12.38 -10.71 22.06
N SER A 109 -11.80 -11.50 22.98
CA SER A 109 -12.10 -11.46 24.42
C SER A 109 -11.45 -10.28 25.17
N GLU A 110 -10.42 -9.66 24.59
CA GLU A 110 -9.80 -8.43 25.10
C GLU A 110 -9.74 -7.37 23.98
N PRO A 111 -10.88 -6.75 23.62
CA PRO A 111 -10.99 -5.90 22.43
C PRO A 111 -10.08 -4.66 22.46
N ASP A 112 -9.60 -4.25 23.64
CA ASP A 112 -8.70 -3.11 23.79
C ASP A 112 -7.20 -3.50 23.76
N ALA A 113 -6.88 -4.79 23.83
CA ALA A 113 -5.51 -5.29 23.92
C ALA A 113 -4.92 -5.58 22.53
N HIS A 114 -3.71 -5.06 22.30
CA HIS A 114 -3.00 -5.20 21.04
C HIS A 114 -1.60 -5.74 21.29
N ALA A 115 -1.13 -6.62 20.40
CA ALA A 115 0.25 -7.04 20.34
C ALA A 115 1.03 -6.05 19.48
N VAL A 116 2.15 -5.55 19.99
CA VAL A 116 3.17 -4.86 19.22
C VAL A 116 4.41 -5.71 19.24
N PHE A 117 4.85 -6.15 18.08
CA PHE A 117 6.07 -6.94 17.96
C PHE A 117 6.92 -6.40 16.84
N ARG A 118 8.20 -6.76 16.91
CA ARG A 118 9.13 -6.42 15.84
C ARG A 118 8.77 -7.23 14.62
N TYR A 119 8.81 -6.59 13.46
CA TYR A 119 8.60 -7.28 12.19
C TYR A 119 9.54 -8.49 12.06
N GLU A 120 10.78 -8.35 12.54
CA GLU A 120 11.81 -9.37 12.50
C GLU A 120 11.56 -10.57 13.44
N SER A 121 10.50 -10.54 14.27
CA SER A 121 10.14 -11.58 15.24
C SER A 121 8.98 -12.49 14.77
N LEU A 122 8.39 -12.22 13.61
CA LEU A 122 7.55 -13.19 12.90
C LEU A 122 8.43 -14.39 12.56
N GLU A 123 8.10 -15.55 13.14
CA GLU A 123 8.99 -16.70 13.15
C GLU A 123 9.44 -17.15 11.75
N LYS A 124 10.69 -17.64 11.74
CA LYS A 124 11.37 -18.26 10.61
C LYS A 124 10.64 -19.55 10.25
N GLU A 125 9.81 -19.54 9.21
CA GLU A 125 9.53 -20.79 8.52
C GLU A 125 10.75 -21.15 7.67
N ASP A 126 11.17 -22.40 7.85
CA ASP A 126 12.12 -23.11 7.02
C ASP A 126 11.59 -23.20 5.57
N GLU A 127 12.47 -23.58 4.64
CA GLU A 127 12.20 -23.91 3.23
C GLU A 127 12.35 -22.79 2.19
N THR A 128 13.55 -22.77 1.60
CA THR A 128 13.92 -22.19 0.28
C THR A 128 13.79 -20.67 0.15
N SER A 129 14.83 -20.04 -0.42
CA SER A 129 14.77 -18.60 -0.75
C SER A 129 13.67 -18.39 -1.78
N LYS A 130 12.50 -17.88 -1.34
CA LYS A 130 11.41 -17.48 -2.24
C LYS A 130 11.90 -16.39 -3.20
N VAL A 131 11.52 -16.46 -4.46
CA VAL A 131 11.99 -15.57 -5.53
C VAL A 131 10.83 -15.03 -6.36
N CYS A 132 11.09 -13.93 -7.06
CA CYS A 132 10.25 -13.54 -8.19
C CYS A 132 10.57 -14.44 -9.40
N GLY A 133 9.54 -14.86 -10.14
CA GLY A 133 9.68 -15.71 -11.31
C GLY A 133 10.19 -14.98 -12.56
N VAL A 134 10.32 -13.65 -12.53
CA VAL A 134 10.80 -12.88 -13.68
C VAL A 134 12.29 -13.15 -13.90
N THR A 135 12.63 -13.70 -15.05
CA THR A 135 14.00 -13.85 -15.51
C THR A 135 14.40 -12.64 -16.36
N ASN A 136 15.58 -12.05 -16.10
CA ASN A 136 16.08 -10.78 -16.68
C ASN A 136 16.17 -10.68 -18.23
N THR A 137 15.58 -11.60 -19.00
CA THR A 137 15.75 -11.68 -20.46
C THR A 137 14.51 -12.08 -21.28
N THR A 138 13.32 -12.31 -20.70
CA THR A 138 12.30 -13.11 -21.42
C THR A 138 10.93 -12.48 -21.62
N TRP A 139 10.60 -11.36 -20.97
CA TRP A 139 9.20 -10.86 -20.93
C TRP A 139 9.02 -9.38 -21.27
N GLN A 140 9.95 -8.79 -22.05
CA GLN A 140 9.65 -7.53 -22.72
C GLN A 140 8.67 -7.85 -23.85
N SER A 141 7.48 -7.23 -23.84
CA SER A 141 6.51 -7.43 -24.91
C SER A 141 7.08 -6.87 -26.22
N ASP A 142 7.46 -7.76 -27.14
CA ASP A 142 7.86 -7.44 -28.51
C ASP A 142 6.67 -6.95 -29.38
N ASP A 143 5.45 -7.01 -28.84
CA ASP A 143 4.19 -6.89 -29.60
C ASP A 143 3.68 -5.46 -29.85
N GLU A 144 4.36 -4.40 -29.41
CA GLU A 144 3.94 -3.02 -29.74
C GLU A 144 5.13 -2.21 -30.29
N PRO A 145 5.10 -1.82 -31.58
CA PRO A 145 6.16 -1.01 -32.16
C PRO A 145 6.29 0.28 -31.37
N MET A 146 7.52 0.62 -30.98
CA MET A 146 7.86 1.91 -30.38
C MET A 146 7.25 3.02 -31.26
N LYS A 147 6.12 3.61 -30.84
CA LYS A 147 5.72 4.91 -31.37
C LYS A 147 6.71 5.92 -30.82
N LYS A 148 7.87 6.02 -31.46
CA LYS A 148 8.84 7.10 -31.26
C LYS A 148 8.11 8.39 -31.61
N THR A 149 7.51 9.06 -30.63
CA THR A 149 7.19 10.47 -30.77
C THR A 149 8.51 11.20 -30.84
N SER A 150 8.99 11.44 -32.06
CA SER A 150 10.19 12.20 -32.33
C SER A 150 10.01 13.65 -31.84
N ARG A 151 10.43 13.92 -30.61
CA ARG A 151 10.84 15.24 -30.17
C ARG A 151 12.30 15.15 -29.77
N MET A 152 13.18 15.40 -30.73
CA MET A 152 14.56 15.80 -30.45
C MET A 152 14.50 17.06 -29.59
N SER A 153 15.07 17.01 -28.38
CA SER A 153 15.58 18.21 -27.74
C SER A 153 16.97 17.91 -27.19
N THR A 154 17.88 18.78 -27.58
CA THR A 154 19.31 18.82 -27.32
C THR A 154 19.62 18.87 -25.83
N SER A 155 20.79 18.34 -25.48
CA SER A 155 21.48 18.46 -24.19
C SER A 155 21.13 19.72 -23.39
N ALA A 156 20.29 19.53 -22.38
CA ALA A 156 20.19 20.35 -21.19
C ALA A 156 19.74 19.41 -20.07
N GLU A 157 20.26 19.57 -18.86
CA GLU A 157 19.73 18.89 -17.67
C GLU A 157 18.25 19.25 -17.55
N VAL A 158 17.38 18.39 -18.08
CA VAL A 158 15.93 18.52 -17.93
C VAL A 158 15.64 18.14 -16.49
N SER A 159 15.62 19.15 -15.61
CA SER A 159 14.99 19.02 -14.30
C SER A 159 13.56 18.55 -14.53
N PHE A 160 13.31 17.29 -14.19
CA PHE A 160 12.05 16.64 -14.41
C PHE A 160 11.03 17.17 -13.40
N ASN A 161 10.19 18.10 -13.83
CA ASN A 161 8.97 18.44 -13.10
C ASN A 161 7.94 17.34 -13.38
N LEU A 162 8.00 16.24 -12.60
CA LEU A 162 6.89 15.28 -12.50
C LEU A 162 5.62 16.09 -12.18
N PRO A 163 4.52 15.96 -12.94
CA PRO A 163 3.21 16.42 -12.47
C PRO A 163 3.00 15.85 -11.07
N ARG A 164 2.64 16.72 -10.13
CA ARG A 164 2.81 16.49 -8.70
C ARG A 164 1.95 15.35 -8.15
N ASP A 165 0.94 14.90 -8.89
CA ASP A 165 0.08 13.78 -8.52
C ASP A 165 -0.23 12.94 -9.77
N ARG A 166 0.05 11.63 -9.74
CA ARG A 166 -0.38 10.65 -10.75
C ARG A 166 -1.17 9.54 -10.07
N GLY A 167 -2.31 9.18 -10.63
CA GLY A 167 -3.19 8.13 -10.12
C GLY A 167 -3.15 6.92 -11.04
N GLU A 168 -3.06 5.74 -10.45
CA GLU A 168 -3.20 4.47 -11.12
C GLU A 168 -4.45 3.77 -10.66
N ASN A 169 -5.22 3.31 -11.63
CA ASN A 169 -6.40 2.49 -11.41
C ASN A 169 -5.95 1.04 -11.25
N LEU A 170 -5.54 0.68 -10.03
CA LEU A 170 -5.32 -0.71 -9.68
C LEU A 170 -6.67 -1.37 -9.51
N VAL A 171 -6.88 -2.47 -10.21
CA VAL A 171 -8.07 -3.26 -9.95
C VAL A 171 -7.72 -4.72 -9.87
N PHE A 172 -8.34 -5.35 -8.89
CA PHE A 172 -8.42 -6.78 -8.67
C PHE A 172 -7.25 -7.34 -7.87
N VAL A 173 -7.65 -8.06 -6.83
CA VAL A 173 -6.87 -8.94 -5.99
C VAL A 173 -7.83 -10.10 -5.72
N PHE A 174 -7.66 -11.23 -6.42
CA PHE A 174 -8.61 -12.34 -6.30
C PHE A 174 -8.28 -13.19 -5.08
N PHE A 175 -9.27 -13.92 -4.57
CA PHE A 175 -9.09 -14.82 -3.44
C PHE A 175 -10.13 -15.93 -3.47
N ARG A 176 -9.71 -17.09 -2.96
CA ARG A 176 -10.58 -18.18 -2.56
C ARG A 176 -10.91 -18.03 -1.07
N ASN A 177 -12.13 -17.56 -0.79
CA ASN A 177 -12.85 -17.73 0.48
C ASN A 177 -12.05 -17.60 1.80
N MET A 178 -11.88 -16.36 2.30
CA MET A 178 -11.58 -16.11 3.72
C MET A 178 -12.49 -15.00 4.30
N THR A 179 -12.85 -15.14 5.58
CA THR A 179 -13.41 -14.02 6.35
C THR A 179 -12.34 -12.93 6.46
N GLY A 180 -12.63 -11.74 5.93
CA GLY A 180 -11.70 -10.61 6.00
C GLY A 180 -10.79 -10.41 4.79
N VAL A 181 -11.03 -11.10 3.65
CA VAL A 181 -10.33 -10.83 2.37
C VAL A 181 -10.26 -9.34 2.04
N LYS A 182 -11.39 -8.64 2.15
CA LYS A 182 -11.45 -7.20 1.85
C LYS A 182 -10.47 -6.39 2.72
N THR A 183 -10.43 -6.67 4.02
CA THR A 183 -9.51 -6.00 4.96
C THR A 183 -8.05 -6.30 4.59
N ARG A 184 -7.73 -7.55 4.27
CA ARG A 184 -6.39 -7.96 3.83
C ARG A 184 -5.95 -7.21 2.56
N VAL A 185 -6.82 -7.14 1.54
CA VAL A 185 -6.57 -6.39 0.30
C VAL A 185 -6.33 -4.90 0.59
N PHE A 186 -7.15 -4.30 1.46
CA PHE A 186 -7.00 -2.88 1.78
C PHE A 186 -5.67 -2.60 2.51
N GLU A 187 -5.24 -3.49 3.40
CA GLU A 187 -3.93 -3.39 4.06
C GLU A 187 -2.77 -3.57 3.07
N ILE A 188 -2.90 -4.49 2.10
CA ILE A 188 -1.95 -4.66 0.98
C ILE A 188 -1.83 -3.36 0.17
N VAL A 189 -2.95 -2.81 -0.32
CA VAL A 189 -2.95 -1.59 -1.14
C VAL A 189 -2.41 -0.38 -0.37
N ASN A 190 -2.75 -0.26 0.91
CA ASN A 190 -2.22 0.80 1.77
C ASN A 190 -0.69 0.71 1.91
N TYR A 191 -0.13 -0.50 1.97
CA TYR A 191 1.32 -0.69 1.97
C TYR A 191 1.95 -0.38 0.61
N ILE A 192 1.33 -0.78 -0.50
CA ILE A 192 1.79 -0.44 -1.85
C ILE A 192 1.86 1.09 -2.01
N ASN A 193 0.83 1.82 -1.58
CA ASN A 193 0.82 3.28 -1.59
C ASN A 193 1.92 3.91 -0.73
N LEU A 194 2.37 3.26 0.34
CA LEU A 194 3.53 3.70 1.10
C LEU A 194 4.82 3.60 0.29
N VAL A 195 4.99 2.52 -0.48
CA VAL A 195 6.16 2.27 -1.33
C VAL A 195 6.17 3.20 -2.56
N TYR A 196 5.03 3.33 -3.23
CA TYR A 196 4.89 4.02 -4.51
C TYR A 196 4.95 5.55 -4.41
N LYS A 197 4.87 6.10 -3.18
CA LYS A 197 5.20 7.51 -2.89
C LYS A 197 6.58 7.91 -3.42
N ALA A 198 7.55 7.00 -3.41
CA ALA A 198 8.91 7.29 -3.88
C ALA A 198 9.00 7.61 -5.39
N ILE A 199 8.02 7.16 -6.18
CA ILE A 199 7.94 7.36 -7.63
C ILE A 199 6.76 8.24 -8.06
N ASN A 200 6.11 8.90 -7.07
CA ASN A 200 4.97 9.78 -7.28
C ASN A 200 3.78 9.13 -8.00
N ILE A 201 3.51 7.88 -7.66
CA ILE A 201 2.35 7.13 -8.09
C ILE A 201 1.44 6.88 -6.89
N HIS A 202 0.15 7.10 -7.08
CA HIS A 202 -0.88 6.64 -6.15
C HIS A 202 -1.68 5.49 -6.77
N VAL A 203 -1.72 4.36 -6.08
CA VAL A 203 -2.42 3.14 -6.46
C VAL A 203 -3.82 3.17 -5.86
N ALA A 204 -4.81 3.53 -6.69
CA ALA A 204 -6.21 3.59 -6.33
C ALA A 204 -6.91 2.26 -6.65
N LEU A 205 -7.47 1.60 -5.62
CA LEU A 205 -8.22 0.36 -5.81
C LEU A 205 -9.63 0.66 -6.34
N ILE A 206 -9.85 0.51 -7.64
CA ILE A 206 -11.14 0.85 -8.29
C ILE A 206 -12.05 -0.36 -8.58
N GLY A 207 -11.75 -1.49 -7.94
CA GLY A 207 -12.53 -2.73 -7.99
C GLY A 207 -11.80 -3.94 -7.38
N LEU A 208 -12.60 -4.90 -6.92
CA LEU A 208 -12.16 -6.11 -6.22
C LEU A 208 -13.15 -7.22 -6.59
N GLU A 209 -12.64 -8.32 -7.10
CA GLU A 209 -13.45 -9.48 -7.47
C GLU A 209 -12.94 -10.70 -6.71
N ILE A 210 -13.86 -11.35 -6.00
CA ILE A 210 -13.57 -12.54 -5.20
C ILE A 210 -14.30 -13.69 -5.88
N TRP A 211 -13.55 -14.69 -6.35
CA TRP A 211 -14.08 -15.86 -7.05
C TRP A 211 -14.64 -16.91 -6.08
N SER A 212 -15.60 -16.50 -5.25
CA SER A 212 -16.17 -17.36 -4.21
C SER A 212 -17.05 -18.49 -4.78
N ASP A 213 -17.53 -18.34 -6.01
CA ASP A 213 -18.34 -19.33 -6.74
C ASP A 213 -17.49 -20.22 -7.66
N GLY A 214 -16.16 -20.11 -7.59
CA GLY A 214 -15.21 -20.86 -8.39
C GLY A 214 -14.37 -19.98 -9.30
N ASP A 215 -13.13 -20.42 -9.54
CA ASP A 215 -12.13 -19.67 -10.29
C ASP A 215 -12.56 -19.42 -11.74
N LYS A 216 -12.31 -18.21 -12.25
CA LYS A 216 -12.67 -17.82 -13.62
C LYS A 216 -11.60 -18.18 -14.65
N ILE A 217 -10.46 -18.67 -14.15
CA ILE A 217 -9.40 -19.31 -14.92
C ILE A 217 -9.00 -20.59 -14.19
N ALA A 218 -8.41 -21.55 -14.90
CA ALA A 218 -7.74 -22.67 -14.26
C ALA A 218 -6.42 -22.18 -13.65
N VAL A 219 -6.39 -21.89 -12.35
CA VAL A 219 -5.16 -21.52 -11.63
C VAL A 219 -4.27 -22.76 -11.51
N ASP A 220 -3.03 -22.63 -11.96
CA ASP A 220 -2.03 -23.69 -12.06
C ASP A 220 -0.88 -23.45 -11.07
N SER A 221 -0.20 -24.50 -10.62
CA SER A 221 1.01 -24.34 -9.80
C SER A 221 2.17 -23.74 -10.61
N SER A 222 2.12 -23.77 -11.94
CA SER A 222 3.03 -22.96 -12.77
C SER A 222 2.58 -21.50 -12.81
N ALA A 223 3.37 -20.61 -12.19
CA ALA A 223 3.12 -19.17 -12.19
C ALA A 223 2.99 -18.59 -13.61
N GLY A 224 3.80 -19.08 -14.57
CA GLY A 224 3.74 -18.66 -15.97
C GLY A 224 2.42 -19.06 -16.65
N VAL A 225 1.97 -20.30 -16.46
CA VAL A 225 0.68 -20.77 -17.00
C VAL A 225 -0.47 -19.97 -16.40
N THR A 226 -0.43 -19.71 -15.10
CA THR A 226 -1.44 -18.88 -14.42
C THR A 226 -1.43 -17.44 -14.93
N LEU A 227 -0.25 -16.83 -15.12
CA LEU A 227 -0.09 -15.48 -15.67
C LEU A 227 -0.70 -15.37 -17.07
N ASP A 228 -0.39 -16.32 -17.97
CA ASP A 228 -0.91 -16.32 -19.35
C ASP A 228 -2.44 -16.47 -19.37
N ARG A 229 -2.99 -17.36 -18.54
CA ARG A 229 -4.45 -17.55 -18.43
C ARG A 229 -5.12 -16.31 -17.85
N PHE A 230 -4.53 -15.70 -16.83
CA PHE A 230 -5.04 -14.47 -16.23
C PHE A 230 -4.98 -13.29 -17.22
N SER A 231 -3.94 -13.26 -18.04
CA SER A 231 -3.77 -12.29 -19.12
C SER A 231 -4.84 -12.37 -20.20
N ALA A 232 -5.12 -13.58 -20.69
CA ALA A 232 -6.23 -13.80 -21.62
C ALA A 232 -7.57 -13.38 -20.98
N TRP A 233 -7.83 -13.80 -19.74
CA TRP A 233 -9.06 -13.43 -19.02
C TRP A 233 -9.21 -11.91 -18.83
N ARG A 234 -8.12 -11.21 -18.48
CA ARG A 234 -8.14 -9.76 -18.31
C ARG A 234 -8.59 -9.07 -19.61
N GLN A 235 -7.95 -9.42 -20.71
CA GLN A 235 -8.22 -8.82 -22.02
C GLN A 235 -9.62 -9.17 -22.53
N GLU A 236 -10.00 -10.44 -22.45
CA GLU A 236 -11.20 -10.95 -23.13
C GLU A 236 -12.49 -10.77 -22.32
N ILE A 237 -12.39 -10.70 -20.99
CA ILE A 237 -13.56 -10.71 -20.10
C ILE A 237 -13.59 -9.46 -19.24
N LEU A 238 -12.50 -9.18 -18.52
CA LEU A 238 -12.53 -8.14 -17.50
C LEU A 238 -12.60 -6.73 -18.10
N LEU A 239 -11.71 -6.42 -19.06
CA LEU A 239 -11.64 -5.08 -19.65
C LEU A 239 -12.91 -4.73 -20.46
N LYS A 240 -13.71 -5.72 -20.88
CA LYS A 240 -15.00 -5.48 -21.54
C LYS A 240 -16.07 -4.91 -20.60
N ARG A 241 -15.93 -5.08 -19.29
CA ARG A 241 -16.92 -4.66 -18.29
C ARG A 241 -16.41 -3.66 -17.26
N LYS A 242 -15.09 -3.59 -17.04
CA LYS A 242 -14.48 -2.66 -16.09
C LYS A 242 -13.11 -2.21 -16.58
N HIS A 243 -13.03 -0.96 -17.02
CA HIS A 243 -11.77 -0.30 -17.36
C HIS A 243 -10.85 -0.26 -16.13
N ASN A 244 -9.57 -0.57 -16.32
CA ASN A 244 -8.52 -0.53 -15.31
C ASN A 244 -7.14 -0.44 -15.98
N ASP A 245 -6.18 0.16 -15.28
CA ASP A 245 -4.83 0.39 -15.81
C ASP A 245 -3.96 -0.85 -15.64
N ASN A 246 -4.12 -1.53 -14.50
CA ASN A 246 -3.40 -2.73 -14.10
C ASN A 246 -4.29 -3.70 -13.30
N ALA A 247 -4.00 -5.00 -13.37
CA ALA A 247 -4.65 -5.97 -12.51
C ALA A 247 -3.71 -7.00 -11.86
N GLN A 248 -3.96 -7.35 -10.59
CA GLN A 248 -3.11 -8.30 -9.86
C GLN A 248 -3.92 -9.53 -9.42
N LEU A 249 -3.44 -10.72 -9.74
CA LEU A 249 -4.02 -11.95 -9.22
C LEU A 249 -3.35 -12.33 -7.91
N LEU A 250 -4.12 -12.38 -6.82
CA LEU A 250 -3.65 -12.99 -5.58
C LEU A 250 -4.24 -14.40 -5.47
N THR A 251 -3.44 -15.37 -5.06
CA THR A 251 -3.87 -16.77 -5.01
C THR A 251 -3.28 -17.47 -3.80
N ASP A 252 -4.04 -18.40 -3.21
CA ASP A 252 -3.59 -19.31 -2.16
C ASP A 252 -2.90 -20.56 -2.72
N ILE A 253 -2.86 -20.72 -4.05
CA ILE A 253 -2.12 -21.79 -4.71
C ILE A 253 -0.61 -21.57 -4.51
N ASP A 254 0.05 -22.62 -4.03
CA ASP A 254 1.50 -22.65 -3.93
C ASP A 254 2.10 -22.88 -5.32
N PHE A 255 2.89 -21.91 -5.79
CA PHE A 255 3.55 -22.04 -7.08
C PHE A 255 4.72 -23.02 -6.99
N THR A 256 5.02 -23.68 -8.10
CA THR A 256 6.08 -24.68 -8.16
C THR A 256 7.45 -24.04 -8.01
N GLY A 257 8.25 -24.57 -7.08
CA GLY A 257 9.59 -24.07 -6.79
C GLY A 257 9.56 -22.84 -5.88
N PRO A 258 10.61 -22.00 -5.89
CA PRO A 258 10.68 -20.85 -4.98
C PRO A 258 9.83 -19.64 -5.43
N THR A 259 9.17 -19.70 -6.58
CA THR A 259 8.47 -18.55 -7.16
C THR A 259 7.26 -18.15 -6.31
N VAL A 260 7.11 -16.88 -5.96
CA VAL A 260 5.91 -16.36 -5.24
C VAL A 260 5.21 -15.22 -5.95
N GLY A 261 5.74 -14.79 -7.09
CA GLY A 261 5.18 -13.72 -7.89
C GLY A 261 5.75 -13.77 -9.30
N LEU A 262 4.97 -13.28 -10.27
CA LEU A 262 5.40 -13.15 -11.65
C LEU A 262 4.58 -12.05 -12.34
N ALA A 263 5.24 -11.23 -13.14
CA ALA A 263 4.61 -10.20 -13.95
C ALA A 263 5.33 -9.99 -15.29
N TYR A 264 4.63 -9.39 -16.25
CA TYR A 264 5.28 -8.91 -17.47
C TYR A 264 6.02 -7.60 -17.23
N VAL A 265 7.13 -7.38 -17.93
CA VAL A 265 8.01 -6.23 -17.69
C VAL A 265 7.72 -5.09 -18.67
N GLY A 266 7.50 -3.88 -18.16
CA GLY A 266 7.30 -2.68 -18.98
C GLY A 266 5.98 -2.69 -19.75
N THR A 267 4.94 -3.27 -19.16
CA THR A 267 3.65 -3.53 -19.81
C THR A 267 2.50 -2.75 -19.21
N MET A 268 2.76 -1.80 -18.30
CA MET A 268 1.73 -0.92 -17.76
C MET A 268 0.86 -0.30 -18.86
N CYS A 269 -0.45 -0.19 -18.61
CA CYS A 269 -1.50 0.21 -19.56
C CYS A 269 -1.78 -0.73 -20.74
N THR A 270 -0.95 -1.75 -21.01
CA THR A 270 -1.26 -2.68 -22.11
C THR A 270 -2.50 -3.51 -21.76
N PRO A 271 -3.47 -3.71 -22.70
CA PRO A 271 -4.71 -4.43 -22.41
C PRO A 271 -4.48 -5.90 -21.99
N LYS A 272 -3.44 -6.53 -22.53
CA LYS A 272 -3.15 -7.95 -22.28
C LYS A 272 -2.17 -8.15 -21.13
N HIS A 273 -1.09 -7.37 -21.05
CA HIS A 273 0.04 -7.69 -20.19
C HIS A 273 0.23 -6.74 -18.99
N SER A 274 -0.63 -5.72 -18.80
CA SER A 274 -0.61 -4.86 -17.60
C SER A 274 -1.21 -5.59 -16.41
N LEU A 275 -0.46 -6.55 -15.87
CA LEU A 275 -0.88 -7.41 -14.77
C LEU A 275 0.29 -8.19 -14.14
N GLY A 276 0.00 -8.81 -12.99
CA GLY A 276 0.87 -9.78 -12.33
C GLY A 276 0.07 -10.84 -11.58
N VAL A 277 0.75 -11.91 -11.15
CA VAL A 277 0.23 -12.95 -10.25
C VAL A 277 1.10 -12.99 -9.01
N VAL A 278 0.50 -13.13 -7.83
CA VAL A 278 1.13 -13.10 -6.52
C VAL A 278 0.55 -14.24 -5.69
N GLN A 279 1.41 -15.04 -5.08
CA GLN A 279 1.03 -16.03 -4.09
C GLN A 279 0.80 -15.36 -2.73
N ASP A 280 -0.23 -15.76 -1.99
CA ASP A 280 -0.51 -15.30 -0.62
C ASP A 280 0.42 -16.01 0.39
N HIS A 281 1.73 -15.89 0.16
CA HIS A 281 2.79 -16.74 0.74
C HIS A 281 3.16 -16.44 2.21
N ASN A 282 2.48 -15.50 2.86
CA ASN A 282 2.78 -15.04 4.22
C ASN A 282 1.52 -14.46 4.88
N THR A 283 1.30 -14.74 6.16
CA THR A 283 0.14 -14.22 6.91
C THR A 283 0.13 -12.70 7.04
N SER A 284 1.30 -12.05 6.97
CA SER A 284 1.43 -10.59 7.02
C SER A 284 1.02 -9.95 5.68
N PRO A 285 -0.07 -9.14 5.64
CA PRO A 285 -0.47 -8.43 4.42
C PRO A 285 0.59 -7.43 3.94
N ILE A 286 1.46 -6.98 4.83
CA ILE A 286 2.60 -6.10 4.52
C ILE A 286 3.64 -6.84 3.66
N ALA A 287 3.91 -8.11 3.96
CA ALA A 287 4.83 -8.93 3.18
C ALA A 287 4.28 -9.16 1.76
N ILE A 288 2.98 -9.48 1.66
CA ILE A 288 2.28 -9.64 0.38
C ILE A 288 2.23 -8.33 -0.41
N GLY A 289 1.99 -7.20 0.28
CA GLY A 289 2.04 -5.88 -0.33
C GLY A 289 3.42 -5.55 -0.91
N ALA A 290 4.51 -6.01 -0.30
CA ALA A 290 5.84 -5.86 -0.88
C ALA A 290 6.05 -6.72 -2.14
N THR A 291 5.55 -7.96 -2.14
CA THR A 291 5.58 -8.81 -3.35
C THR A 291 4.72 -8.22 -4.47
N MET A 292 3.51 -7.75 -4.17
CA MET A 292 2.66 -7.11 -5.18
C MET A 292 3.26 -5.79 -5.70
N ALA A 293 3.88 -4.99 -4.83
CA ALA A 293 4.65 -3.81 -5.24
C ALA A 293 5.83 -4.16 -6.15
N HIS A 294 6.49 -5.30 -5.91
CA HIS A 294 7.56 -5.81 -6.78
C HIS A 294 7.03 -6.18 -8.18
N GLU A 295 5.94 -6.96 -8.24
CA GLU A 295 5.33 -7.37 -9.52
C GLU A 295 4.79 -6.17 -10.32
N MET A 296 4.17 -5.20 -9.64
CA MET A 296 3.79 -3.94 -10.27
C MET A 296 5.03 -3.14 -10.72
N GLY A 297 6.13 -3.19 -9.98
CA GLY A 297 7.41 -2.57 -10.37
C GLY A 297 7.93 -3.12 -11.70
N HIS A 298 7.77 -4.42 -11.93
CA HIS A 298 8.02 -5.03 -13.24
C HIS A 298 7.09 -4.44 -14.31
N ASN A 299 5.79 -4.32 -14.07
CA ASN A 299 4.89 -3.67 -15.04
C ASN A 299 5.33 -2.22 -15.37
N PHE A 300 5.96 -1.53 -14.42
CA PHE A 300 6.60 -0.22 -14.57
C PHE A 300 7.99 -0.22 -15.23
N GLY A 301 8.42 -1.36 -15.75
CA GLY A 301 9.68 -1.51 -16.48
C GLY A 301 10.91 -1.66 -15.59
N MET A 302 10.75 -1.82 -14.28
CA MET A 302 11.86 -2.05 -13.36
C MET A 302 12.35 -3.51 -13.46
N ASN A 303 13.66 -3.70 -13.54
CA ASN A 303 14.27 -5.03 -13.49
C ASN A 303 14.71 -5.38 -12.05
N HIS A 304 15.12 -6.63 -11.85
CA HIS A 304 15.70 -7.04 -10.58
C HIS A 304 16.96 -6.25 -10.24
N ASP A 305 17.08 -5.86 -8.98
CA ASP A 305 18.27 -5.23 -8.43
C ASP A 305 19.46 -6.19 -8.47
N THR A 306 20.60 -5.68 -8.93
CA THR A 306 21.89 -6.37 -8.88
C THR A 306 22.62 -6.04 -7.57
N SER A 307 23.80 -6.64 -7.35
CA SER A 307 24.63 -6.36 -6.17
C SER A 307 25.07 -4.90 -6.02
N PHE A 308 25.10 -4.13 -7.12
CA PHE A 308 25.50 -2.72 -7.11
C PHE A 308 24.33 -1.77 -6.79
N CYS A 309 23.09 -2.23 -6.91
CA CYS A 309 21.90 -1.44 -6.58
C CYS A 309 21.76 -1.30 -5.05
N LYS A 310 21.44 -0.08 -4.59
CA LYS A 310 21.33 0.25 -3.17
C LYS A 310 20.06 1.07 -2.91
N CYS A 311 19.47 0.85 -1.74
CA CYS A 311 18.37 1.63 -1.19
C CYS A 311 18.63 1.86 0.31
N SER A 312 17.83 2.73 0.94
CA SER A 312 17.94 3.05 2.37
C SER A 312 17.53 1.90 3.29
N SER A 313 16.74 0.96 2.78
CA SER A 313 16.37 -0.28 3.47
C SER A 313 17.41 -1.38 3.26
N GLU A 314 17.44 -2.36 4.17
CA GLU A 314 18.34 -3.51 4.06
C GLU A 314 18.01 -4.43 2.86
N SER A 315 16.77 -4.38 2.38
CA SER A 315 16.34 -4.98 1.12
C SER A 315 15.55 -3.95 0.34
N CYS A 316 15.73 -3.97 -0.98
CA CYS A 316 15.03 -3.09 -1.92
C CYS A 316 13.83 -3.82 -2.50
N ILE A 317 12.83 -3.06 -2.95
CA ILE A 317 11.56 -3.64 -3.47
C ILE A 317 11.86 -4.58 -4.64
N MET A 318 12.75 -4.19 -5.55
CA MET A 318 13.08 -4.98 -6.74
C MET A 318 14.19 -6.01 -6.51
N ALA A 319 14.52 -6.38 -5.27
CA ALA A 319 15.39 -7.52 -5.03
C ALA A 319 14.75 -8.81 -5.58
N GLY A 320 15.46 -9.57 -6.42
CA GLY A 320 14.89 -10.76 -7.06
C GLY A 320 14.61 -11.95 -6.12
N GLN A 321 15.04 -11.85 -4.85
CA GLN A 321 14.77 -12.83 -3.81
C GLN A 321 14.10 -12.14 -2.62
N LEU A 322 13.17 -12.84 -1.98
CA LEU A 322 12.49 -12.35 -0.80
C LEU A 322 13.49 -12.21 0.35
N SER A 323 13.37 -11.10 1.06
CA SER A 323 14.12 -10.85 2.28
C SER A 323 13.24 -11.09 3.51
N TYR A 324 13.84 -11.61 4.57
CA TYR A 324 13.24 -11.62 5.90
C TYR A 324 12.80 -10.23 6.36
N LYS A 325 13.47 -9.17 5.87
CA LYS A 325 13.11 -7.79 6.14
C LYS A 325 12.35 -7.23 4.96
N THR A 326 11.04 -7.08 5.14
CA THR A 326 10.16 -6.61 4.06
C THR A 326 10.65 -5.27 3.48
N PRO A 327 10.94 -5.22 2.18
CA PRO A 327 11.47 -4.02 1.55
C PRO A 327 10.42 -2.93 1.48
N ARG A 328 10.87 -1.67 1.48
CA ARG A 328 10.02 -0.47 1.38
C ARG A 328 10.50 0.56 0.38
N ASP A 329 11.80 0.50 0.08
CA ASP A 329 12.47 1.50 -0.72
C ASP A 329 12.83 0.88 -2.06
N PHE A 330 12.51 1.59 -3.15
CA PHE A 330 13.11 1.31 -4.44
C PHE A 330 14.62 1.64 -4.41
N SER A 331 15.42 0.89 -5.16
CA SER A 331 16.84 1.20 -5.31
C SER A 331 17.03 2.35 -6.30
N SER A 332 18.22 2.95 -6.30
CA SER A 332 18.57 3.93 -7.34
C SER A 332 18.49 3.35 -8.76
N CYS A 333 18.71 2.05 -8.95
CA CYS A 333 18.56 1.37 -10.23
C CYS A 333 17.08 1.28 -10.63
N SER A 334 16.20 0.85 -9.71
CA SER A 334 14.78 0.74 -10.00
C SER A 334 14.17 2.10 -10.36
N LEU A 335 14.60 3.17 -9.69
CA LEU A 335 14.18 4.54 -10.02
C LEU A 335 14.65 4.96 -11.43
N GLN A 336 15.85 4.58 -11.85
CA GLN A 336 16.35 4.85 -13.20
C GLN A 336 15.59 4.06 -14.26
N ASP A 337 15.32 2.78 -14.02
CA ASP A 337 14.54 1.93 -14.93
C ASP A 337 13.12 2.49 -15.11
N PHE A 338 12.46 2.88 -14.01
CA PHE A 338 11.15 3.53 -14.06
C PHE A 338 11.18 4.84 -14.84
N GLN A 339 12.16 5.71 -14.57
CA GLN A 339 12.29 6.98 -15.29
C GLN A 339 12.48 6.75 -16.79
N LYS A 340 13.33 5.79 -17.16
CA LYS A 340 13.53 5.40 -18.56
C LYS A 340 12.25 4.88 -19.19
N TYR A 341 11.53 3.98 -18.51
CA TYR A 341 10.25 3.45 -18.98
C TYR A 341 9.22 4.56 -19.22
N MET A 342 9.05 5.47 -18.26
CA MET A 342 8.12 6.59 -18.39
C MET A 342 8.50 7.54 -19.53
N MET A 343 9.79 7.76 -19.79
CA MET A 343 10.27 8.58 -20.91
C MET A 343 10.05 7.89 -22.26
N ASP A 344 10.41 6.61 -22.36
CA ASP A 344 10.41 5.87 -23.62
C ASP A 344 9.00 5.47 -24.06
N ARG A 345 8.12 5.13 -23.11
CA ARG A 345 6.78 4.60 -23.38
C ARG A 345 5.66 5.58 -23.09
N SER A 346 5.85 6.55 -22.18
CA SER A 346 4.84 7.55 -21.76
C SER A 346 3.42 6.96 -21.65
N PRO A 347 3.21 5.97 -20.74
CA PRO A 347 1.93 5.28 -20.66
C PRO A 347 0.81 6.25 -20.23
N ASP A 348 -0.14 6.53 -21.13
CA ASP A 348 -1.15 7.58 -20.92
C ASP A 348 -2.16 7.26 -19.80
N CYS A 349 -2.45 5.98 -19.54
CA CYS A 349 -3.51 5.58 -18.60
C CYS A 349 -3.20 5.87 -17.13
N VAL A 350 -1.93 6.06 -16.76
CA VAL A 350 -1.51 6.35 -15.38
C VAL A 350 -1.43 7.86 -15.08
N ILE A 351 -1.86 8.69 -16.04
CA ILE A 351 -1.86 10.16 -15.91
C ILE A 351 -3.21 10.64 -15.37
N ASN A 352 -4.30 9.91 -15.62
CA ASN A 352 -5.62 10.30 -15.14
C ASN A 352 -5.87 9.86 -13.69
N MET A 353 -6.49 10.76 -12.93
CA MET A 353 -6.94 10.45 -11.58
C MET A 353 -8.33 9.79 -11.65
N PRO A 354 -8.58 8.64 -10.99
CA PRO A 354 -9.92 8.06 -10.91
C PRO A 354 -10.91 9.03 -10.27
N SER A 355 -12.19 8.83 -10.57
CA SER A 355 -13.22 9.49 -9.77
C SER A 355 -13.19 8.94 -8.34
N PRO A 356 -13.31 9.77 -7.29
CA PRO A 356 -13.40 9.29 -5.91
C PRO A 356 -14.51 8.25 -5.68
N LYS A 357 -15.57 8.29 -6.50
CA LYS A 357 -16.69 7.33 -6.46
C LYS A 357 -16.35 5.94 -7.01
N GLU A 358 -15.28 5.83 -7.78
CA GLU A 358 -14.83 4.56 -8.35
C GLU A 358 -13.92 3.80 -7.39
N ILE A 359 -13.37 4.48 -6.38
CA ILE A 359 -12.46 3.91 -5.39
C ILE A 359 -13.28 3.12 -4.37
N ILE A 360 -12.99 1.83 -4.31
CA ILE A 360 -13.67 0.91 -3.39
C ILE A 360 -12.91 0.71 -2.07
N ALA A 361 -11.64 1.16 -2.03
CA ALA A 361 -10.88 1.21 -0.79
C ALA A 361 -11.54 2.22 0.16
N THR A 362 -11.37 1.98 1.45
CA THR A 362 -11.85 2.94 2.45
C THR A 362 -10.95 4.17 2.44
N PRO A 363 -11.50 5.40 2.39
CA PRO A 363 -10.68 6.61 2.31
C PRO A 363 -9.67 6.73 3.46
N VAL A 364 -8.44 7.15 3.14
CA VAL A 364 -7.27 7.23 4.02
C VAL A 364 -6.73 8.65 4.07
N CYS A 365 -7.24 9.43 5.02
CA CYS A 365 -6.79 10.81 5.18
C CYS A 365 -5.28 10.91 5.54
N GLY A 366 -4.58 11.79 4.82
CA GLY A 366 -3.15 12.01 4.88
C GLY A 366 -2.34 11.15 3.90
N ASN A 367 -2.99 10.54 2.90
CA ASN A 367 -2.33 9.72 1.88
C ASN A 367 -1.92 10.51 0.61
N ASN A 368 -2.20 11.81 0.57
CA ASN A 368 -1.99 12.72 -0.57
C ASN A 368 -2.92 12.46 -1.77
N PHE A 369 -4.06 11.82 -1.57
CA PHE A 369 -5.02 11.51 -2.62
C PHE A 369 -6.45 11.81 -2.16
N VAL A 370 -7.20 12.59 -2.94
CA VAL A 370 -8.55 13.00 -2.54
C VAL A 370 -9.53 11.87 -2.80
N GLU A 371 -10.08 11.32 -1.72
CA GLU A 371 -11.04 10.21 -1.76
C GLU A 371 -12.46 10.65 -1.39
N GLU A 372 -13.43 9.72 -1.45
CA GLU A 372 -14.83 10.07 -1.19
C GLU A 372 -15.01 10.68 0.21
N GLY A 373 -15.49 11.92 0.23
CA GLY A 373 -15.74 12.69 1.44
C GLY A 373 -14.63 13.71 1.77
N GLU A 374 -13.47 13.61 1.16
CA GLU A 374 -12.41 14.59 1.38
C GLU A 374 -12.57 15.80 0.44
N GLU A 375 -12.41 17.02 0.96
CA GLU A 375 -12.29 18.23 0.15
C GLU A 375 -10.86 18.40 -0.41
N CYS A 376 -9.87 17.94 0.38
CA CYS A 376 -8.47 17.93 0.04
C CYS A 376 -7.73 16.91 0.92
N ASP A 377 -6.60 16.39 0.43
CA ASP A 377 -5.65 15.59 1.20
C ASP A 377 -4.24 16.11 0.92
N CYS A 378 -3.61 16.74 1.92
CA CYS A 378 -2.27 17.30 1.81
C CYS A 378 -1.18 16.49 2.53
N GLY A 379 -1.47 15.23 2.84
CA GLY A 379 -0.56 14.37 3.58
C GLY A 379 -0.54 14.68 5.08
N SER A 380 0.49 14.17 5.77
CA SER A 380 0.59 14.35 7.21
C SER A 380 0.85 15.82 7.61
N PRO A 381 0.38 16.27 8.80
CA PRO A 381 0.48 17.67 9.24
C PRO A 381 1.88 18.28 9.33
N LYS A 382 2.94 17.45 9.27
CA LYS A 382 4.35 17.91 9.31
C LYS A 382 4.96 18.19 7.94
N VAL A 383 4.29 17.76 6.85
CA VAL A 383 4.79 17.86 5.47
C VAL A 383 4.02 18.91 4.65
N SER A 384 3.25 19.78 5.30
CA SER A 384 2.55 20.86 4.58
C SER A 384 3.54 21.92 4.10
N PHE A 385 4.01 21.78 2.87
CA PHE A 385 4.55 22.90 2.11
C PHE A 385 3.46 23.98 1.99
N HIS A 386 3.88 25.24 2.09
CA HIS A 386 3.05 26.46 2.19
C HIS A 386 2.00 26.70 1.07
N SER A 387 1.73 25.74 0.17
CA SER A 387 0.81 25.91 -0.97
C SER A 387 -0.51 25.11 -0.90
N CYS A 388 -0.73 24.29 0.12
CA CYS A 388 -2.03 23.61 0.27
C CYS A 388 -3.00 24.50 1.04
N SER A 389 -4.02 25.01 0.34
CA SER A 389 -5.14 25.76 0.91
C SER A 389 -6.13 24.89 1.71
N CYS A 390 -5.70 23.72 2.20
CA CYS A 390 -6.42 22.99 3.24
C CYS A 390 -6.38 23.85 4.49
N SER A 391 -7.54 24.34 4.95
CA SER A 391 -7.65 25.40 5.96
C SER A 391 -7.04 25.06 7.34
N LYS A 392 -5.71 25.08 7.54
CA LYS A 392 -5.00 24.78 8.83
C LYS A 392 -5.44 23.49 9.59
N ASN A 393 -6.31 22.71 8.99
CA ASN A 393 -6.75 21.36 9.25
C ASN A 393 -6.65 20.69 7.87
N PRO A 394 -5.80 19.66 7.69
CA PRO A 394 -5.49 18.99 6.41
C PRO A 394 -6.68 18.38 5.59
N ALA A 395 -7.94 18.70 5.93
CA ALA A 395 -9.22 18.12 5.53
C ALA A 395 -10.26 18.74 6.46
N ARG A 396 -11.04 19.70 5.97
CA ARG A 396 -12.24 20.21 6.66
C ARG A 396 -13.42 19.80 5.79
N TRP A 397 -14.54 19.49 6.42
CA TRP A 397 -15.77 19.09 5.76
C TRP A 397 -16.75 20.26 5.91
N TRP A 398 -17.21 20.84 4.81
CA TRP A 398 -18.40 21.66 4.77
C TRP A 398 -19.32 21.10 3.68
N LYS A 399 -20.37 20.38 4.08
CA LYS A 399 -21.59 20.37 3.28
C LYS A 399 -22.55 21.38 3.90
N SER A 400 -22.85 22.43 3.12
CA SER A 400 -23.97 23.36 3.34
C SER A 400 -25.31 22.64 3.35
#